data_AF-A0A519N5X1-F1
#
_entry.id   AF-A0A519N5X1-F1
#
_cell.length_a   1.000
_cell.length_b   1.000
_cell.length_c   1.000
_cell.angle_alpha   90.00
_cell.angle_beta   90.00
_cell.angle_gamma   90.00
#
_symmetry.space_group_name_H-M   'P 1'
#
loop_
_entity.id
_entity.type
_entity.pdbx_description
1 polymer ?
#
loop_
_entity_poly.entity_id
_entity_poly.type
_entity_poly.pdbx_seq_one_letter_code
_entity_poly.pdbx_strand_id
1 'polypeptide(L)' 'MKEKTFFGMLALSIVLVVVSALMKVEHVKNANYALAGAMAFQASTIAYFIGKNLIGKRKMF' A
#
# COMPACT_ATOMS: atom_id res chain seq x y z
N MET A 1 9.25 -13.03 -1.55
CA MET A 1 8.84 -12.58 -0.20
C MET A 1 8.06 -13.69 0.49
N LYS A 2 8.43 -14.06 1.72
CA LYS A 2 7.64 -14.99 2.56
C LYS A 2 6.28 -14.35 2.81
N GLU A 3 5.21 -15.13 2.87
CA GLU A 3 3.83 -14.62 3.01
C GLU A 3 3.65 -13.74 4.25
N LYS A 4 4.30 -14.09 5.36
CA LYS A 4 4.31 -13.27 6.59
C LYS A 4 4.81 -11.84 6.37
N THR A 5 5.75 -11.63 5.46
CA THR A 5 6.28 -10.30 5.13
C THR A 5 5.30 -9.48 4.29
N PHE A 6 4.51 -10.13 3.43
CA PHE A 6 3.49 -9.46 2.63
C PHE A 6 2.34 -8.93 3.49
N PHE A 7 1.80 -9.74 4.39
CA PHE A 7 0.78 -9.29 5.34
C PHE A 7 1.27 -8.16 6.24
N GLY A 8 2.55 -8.18 6.63
CA GLY A 8 3.19 -7.07 7.36
C GLY A 8 3.23 -5.76 6.57
N MET A 9 3.61 -5.81 5.28
CA MET A 9 3.59 -4.62 4.42
C MET A 9 2.17 -4.10 4.19
N LEU A 10 1.20 -5.01 4.04
CA LEU A 10 -0.20 -4.64 3.85
C LEU A 10 -0.76 -3.95 5.10
N ALA A 11 -0.49 -4.49 6.30
CA ALA A 11 -0.85 -3.85 7.57
C ALA A 11 -0.21 -2.46 7.72
N LEU A 12 1.09 -2.33 7.42
CA LEU A 12 1.80 -1.05 7.49
C LEU A 12 1.20 -0.02 6.53
N SER A 13 0.84 -0.42 5.30
CA SER A 13 0.21 0.47 4.32
C SER A 13 -1.14 1.01 4.78
N ILE A 14 -1.96 0.18 5.43
CA ILE A 14 -3.26 0.58 5.98
C ILE A 14 -3.05 1.62 7.08
N VAL A 15 -2.11 1.37 8.00
CA VAL A 15 -1.78 2.31 9.09
C VAL A 15 -1.35 3.66 8.53
N LEU A 16 -0.48 3.68 7.51
CA LEU A 16 -0.03 4.93 6.89
C LEU A 16 -1.16 5.73 6.25
N VAL A 17 -2.12 5.06 5.61
CA VAL A 17 -3.30 5.73 5.01
C VAL A 17 -4.20 6.31 6.09
N VAL A 18 -4.48 5.55 7.15
CA VAL A 18 -5.33 6.01 8.26
C VAL A 18 -4.70 7.21 8.95
N VAL A 19 -3.41 7.16 9.29
CA VAL A 19 -2.70 8.28 9.91
C VAL A 19 -2.68 9.50 9.00
N SER A 20 -2.39 9.32 7.71
CA SER A 20 -2.37 10.45 6.76
C SER A 20 -3.76 11.06 6.54
N ALA A 21 -4.82 10.25 6.59
CA ALA A 21 -6.19 10.72 6.54
C ALA A 21 -6.58 11.52 7.80
N LEU A 22 -6.18 11.04 8.99
CA LEU A 22 -6.36 11.79 10.24
C LEU A 22 -5.63 13.14 10.20
N MET A 23 -4.38 13.18 9.73
CA MET A 23 -3.65 14.44 9.55
C MET A 23 -4.38 15.41 8.60
N LYS A 24 -5.08 14.90 7.59
CA LYS A 24 -5.89 15.72 6.67
C LYS A 24 -7.15 16.27 7.34
N VAL A 25 -7.80 15.47 8.19
CA VAL A 25 -8.96 15.89 9.00
C VAL A 25 -8.54 16.94 10.04
N GLU A 26 -7.36 16.81 10.63
CA GLU A 26 -6.78 17.78 11.57
C GLU A 26 -6.16 19.01 10.89
N HIS A 27 -6.32 19.16 9.57
CA HIS A 27 -5.78 20.28 8.78
C HIS A 27 -4.26 20.51 8.95
N VAL A 28 -3.50 19.43 9.19
CA VAL A 28 -2.04 19.50 9.30
C VAL A 28 -1.45 19.94 7.97
N LYS A 29 -0.53 20.92 8.01
CA LYS A 29 0.21 21.34 6.81
C LYS A 29 0.88 20.13 6.15
N ASN A 30 0.76 20.03 4.83
CA ASN A 30 1.27 18.92 4.01
C ASN A 30 0.54 17.58 4.13
N ALA A 31 -0.61 17.50 4.82
CA ALA A 31 -1.39 16.26 4.89
C ALA A 31 -1.81 15.70 3.53
N ASN A 32 -2.00 16.56 2.51
CA ASN A 32 -2.27 16.10 1.14
C ASN A 32 -1.10 15.31 0.53
N TYR A 33 0.15 15.71 0.79
CA TYR A 33 1.33 14.98 0.31
C TYR A 33 1.50 13.66 1.08
N ALA A 34 1.25 13.67 2.39
CA ALA A 34 1.26 12.45 3.20
C ALA A 34 0.21 11.44 2.70
N LEU A 35 -1.02 11.90 2.46
CA LEU A 35 -2.09 11.05 1.94
C LEU A 35 -1.77 10.50 0.54
N ALA A 36 -1.25 11.34 -0.36
CA ALA A 36 -0.83 10.91 -1.69
C ALA A 36 0.29 9.86 -1.63
N GLY A 37 1.28 10.05 -0.76
CA GLY A 37 2.36 9.08 -0.54
C GLY A 37 1.85 7.76 0.03
N ALA A 38 0.94 7.81 1.00
CA ALA A 38 0.33 6.63 1.59
C ALA A 38 -0.50 5.83 0.56
N MET A 39 -1.28 6.51 -0.29
CA MET A 39 -2.02 5.87 -1.37
C MET A 39 -1.10 5.26 -2.43
N ALA A 40 0.00 5.93 -2.80
CA ALA A 40 0.99 5.39 -3.73
C ALA A 40 1.68 4.12 -3.20
N PHE A 41 1.98 4.09 -1.90
CA PHE A 41 2.54 2.92 -1.24
C PHE A 41 1.55 1.74 -1.20
N GLN A 42 0.28 2.00 -0.91
CA GLN A 42 -0.77 0.98 -0.93
C GLN A 42 -0.99 0.42 -2.34
N ALA A 43 -1.05 1.30 -3.36
CA ALA A 43 -1.15 0.91 -4.76
C ALA A 43 0.03 0.03 -5.21
N SER A 44 1.25 0.37 -4.78
CA SER A 44 2.46 -0.43 -5.08
C SER A 44 2.41 -1.82 -4.45
N THR A 45 1.91 -1.92 -3.22
CA THR A 45 1.75 -3.20 -2.51
C THR A 45 0.72 -4.11 -3.20
N ILE A 46 -0.38 -3.52 -3.66
CA ILE A 46 -1.43 -4.23 -4.42
C ILE A 46 -0.89 -4.64 -5.80
N ALA A 47 -0.20 -3.75 -6.51
CA ALA A 47 0.40 -4.03 -7.80
C ALA A 47 1.41 -5.18 -7.74
N TYR A 48 2.22 -5.26 -6.68
CA TYR A 48 3.13 -6.38 -6.46
C TYR A 48 2.37 -7.71 -6.28
N PHE A 49 1.29 -7.72 -5.50
CA PHE A 49 0.45 -8.91 -5.29
C PHE A 49 -0.20 -9.38 -6.58
N ILE A 50 -0.83 -8.45 -7.31
CA ILE A 50 -1.46 -8.73 -8.59
C ILE A 50 -0.41 -9.20 -9.60
N GLY A 51 0.72 -8.51 -9.72
CA GLY A 51 1.81 -8.88 -10.61
C GLY A 51 2.36 -10.28 -10.33
N LYS A 52 2.58 -10.62 -9.05
CA LYS A 52 3.00 -11.97 -8.66
C LYS A 52 1.95 -13.04 -9.03
N ASN A 53 0.66 -12.74 -8.84
CA ASN A 53 -0.44 -13.64 -9.22
C ASN A 53 -0.60 -13.77 -10.75
N LEU A 54 -0.37 -12.71 -11.52
CA LEU A 54 -0.46 -12.72 -12.98
C LEU A 54 0.76 -13.40 -13.61
N ILE A 55 1.96 -13.15 -13.10
CA ILE A 55 3.20 -13.80 -13.56
C ILE A 55 3.17 -15.30 -13.25
N GLY A 56 2.62 -15.69 -12.10
CA GLY A 56 2.40 -17.10 -11.76
C GLY A 56 1.48 -17.82 -12.74
N LYS A 57 0.44 -17.15 -13.26
CA LYS A 57 -0.48 -17.71 -14.28
C LYS A 57 0.16 -17.80 -15.67
N ARG A 58 1.15 -16.94 -15.99
CA ARG A 58 1.80 -16.89 -17.31
C ARG A 58 2.76 -18.04 -17.60
N LYS A 59 3.13 -18.84 -16.59
CA LYS A 59 4.04 -19.99 -16.71
C LYS A 59 3.29 -21.34 -16.84
N MET A 60 1.96 -21.30 -16.97
CA MET A 60 1.08 -22.47 -17.11
C MET A 60 0.47 -22.63 -18.52
N PHE A 61 0.80 -21.72 -19.45
CA PHE A 61 0.48 -21.85 -20.87
C PHE A 61 1.67 -22.41 -21.64
#